data_AF-A0A4V1S950-F1
#
_entry.id   AF-A0A4V1S950-F1
#
_cell.length_a   1.000
_cell.length_b   1.000
_cell.length_c   1.000
_cell.angle_alpha   90.00
_cell.angle_beta   90.00
_cell.angle_gamma   90.00
#
_symmetry.space_group_name_H-M   'P 1'
#
loop_
_entity.id
_entity.type
_entity.pdbx_description
1 polymer ?
#
loop_
_entity_poly.entity_id
_entity_poly.type
_entity_poly.pdbx_seq_one_letter_code
_entity_poly.pdbx_strand_id
1 'polypeptide(L)'
;MMRFLPLVFLTPFLHAEQALQKLQYNNPGLEVDLGVGLWAWPLPMDFDGDGDLDLVVNCSDKPYNGVYVFENTTGDTAKNPMPVFKP
;
A
#
# COMPACT_ATOMS: atom_id res chain seq x y z
N MET A 1 -27.32 -46.30 -35.27
CA MET A 1 -26.09 -45.52 -35.52
C MET A 1 -25.95 -44.47 -34.42
N MET A 2 -25.07 -44.68 -33.45
CA MET A 2 -24.93 -43.81 -32.28
C MET A 2 -23.89 -42.72 -32.60
N ARG A 3 -24.33 -41.46 -32.70
CA ARG A 3 -23.45 -40.30 -32.89
C ARG A 3 -22.98 -39.82 -31.52
N PHE A 4 -21.68 -39.95 -31.25
CA PHE A 4 -21.04 -39.38 -30.08
C PHE A 4 -20.81 -37.87 -30.31
N LEU A 5 -21.37 -37.02 -29.43
CA LEU A 5 -20.96 -35.61 -29.33
C LEU A 5 -19.69 -35.54 -28.46
N PRO A 6 -18.66 -34.77 -28.84
CA PRO A 6 -17.52 -34.56 -27.96
C PRO A 6 -17.91 -33.54 -26.88
N LEU A 7 -17.74 -33.92 -25.63
CA LEU A 7 -17.85 -33.01 -24.50
C LEU A 7 -16.57 -32.16 -24.44
N VAL A 8 -16.66 -30.90 -24.87
CA VAL A 8 -15.56 -29.93 -24.75
C VAL A 8 -15.57 -29.38 -23.33
N PHE A 9 -14.57 -29.74 -22.53
CA PHE A 9 -14.34 -29.15 -21.21
C PHE A 9 -13.75 -27.75 -21.38
N LEU A 10 -14.53 -26.69 -21.12
CA LEU A 10 -13.99 -25.36 -20.87
C LEU A 10 -13.35 -25.34 -19.47
N THR A 11 -12.05 -25.56 -19.37
CA THR A 11 -11.30 -25.21 -18.16
C THR A 11 -11.17 -23.68 -18.09
N PRO A 12 -11.69 -23.00 -17.06
CA PRO A 12 -11.44 -21.58 -16.90
C PRO A 12 -9.95 -21.40 -16.58
N PHE A 13 -9.25 -20.61 -17.39
CA PHE A 13 -7.92 -20.14 -17.05
C PHE A 13 -8.05 -19.15 -15.88
N LEU A 14 -7.81 -19.62 -14.66
CA LEU A 14 -7.52 -18.76 -13.52
C LEU A 14 -6.23 -18.00 -13.82
N HIS A 15 -6.35 -16.74 -14.24
CA HIS A 15 -5.22 -15.82 -14.30
C HIS A 15 -4.86 -15.47 -12.85
N ALA A 16 -3.81 -16.10 -12.32
CA ALA A 16 -3.20 -15.63 -11.10
C ALA A 16 -2.62 -14.23 -11.38
N GLU A 17 -3.11 -13.23 -10.66
CA GLU A 17 -2.51 -11.91 -10.70
C GLU A 17 -1.06 -12.05 -10.21
N GLN A 18 -0.10 -11.61 -11.03
CA GLN A 18 1.31 -11.67 -10.65
C GLN A 18 1.52 -10.70 -9.49
N ALA A 19 1.53 -11.21 -8.26
CA ALA A 19 1.76 -10.40 -7.07
C ALA A 19 3.14 -9.72 -7.17
N LEU A 20 3.15 -8.39 -7.08
CA LEU A 20 4.42 -7.65 -7.10
C LEU A 20 5.10 -7.78 -5.74
N GLN A 21 6.36 -8.19 -5.75
CA GLN A 21 7.19 -8.20 -4.56
C GLN A 21 7.78 -6.80 -4.32
N LYS A 22 7.49 -6.20 -3.16
CA LYS A 22 8.16 -4.96 -2.73
C LYS A 22 9.65 -5.25 -2.56
N LEU A 23 10.49 -4.53 -3.30
CA LEU A 23 11.94 -4.63 -3.15
C LEU A 23 12.36 -3.90 -1.86
N GLN A 24 13.25 -4.52 -1.10
CA GLN A 24 13.84 -3.90 0.08
C GLN A 24 14.86 -2.85 -0.34
N TYR A 25 14.93 -1.76 0.42
CA TYR A 25 16.02 -0.81 0.27
C TYR A 25 17.34 -1.47 0.67
N ASN A 26 18.46 -1.06 0.07
CA ASN A 26 19.78 -1.60 0.39
C ASN A 26 20.33 -1.04 1.72
N ASN A 27 19.56 -1.23 2.80
CA ASN A 27 19.87 -0.84 4.17
C ASN A 27 19.31 -1.89 5.13
N PRO A 28 20.12 -2.88 5.56
CA PRO A 28 19.67 -4.03 6.35
C PRO A 28 19.04 -3.71 7.72
N GLY A 29 19.20 -2.48 8.23
CA GLY A 29 18.60 -2.04 9.49
C GLY A 29 17.42 -1.08 9.33
N LEU A 30 17.00 -0.79 8.09
CA LEU A 30 15.89 0.10 7.83
C LEU A 30 14.56 -0.67 7.92
N GLU A 31 13.73 -0.28 8.88
CA GLU A 31 12.33 -0.67 8.92
C GLU A 31 11.54 0.26 8.00
N VAL A 32 10.83 -0.31 7.02
CA VAL A 32 9.99 0.43 6.05
C VAL A 32 8.60 -0.21 5.98
N ASP A 33 7.80 0.15 6.95
CA ASP A 33 6.36 -0.09 7.07
C ASP A 33 5.55 0.77 6.08
N LEU A 34 6.03 1.98 5.76
CA LEU A 34 5.32 2.87 4.84
C LEU A 34 5.42 2.41 3.37
N GLY A 35 4.29 2.16 2.73
CA GLY A 35 4.22 1.70 1.35
C GLY A 35 2.97 2.19 0.63
N VAL A 36 3.20 2.95 -0.44
CA VAL A 36 2.16 3.54 -1.30
C VAL A 36 2.59 3.41 -2.76
N GLY A 37 1.66 3.51 -3.72
CA GLY A 37 1.93 3.33 -5.15
C GLY A 37 2.95 4.28 -5.77
N LEU A 38 3.17 4.16 -7.10
CA LEU A 38 4.29 4.77 -7.84
C LEU A 38 4.24 6.31 -7.98
N TRP A 39 3.14 6.95 -7.57
CA TRP A 39 2.96 8.40 -7.59
C TRP A 39 2.18 8.87 -6.36
N ALA A 40 2.86 8.82 -5.23
CA ALA A 40 2.31 9.24 -3.96
C ALA A 40 2.25 10.77 -3.82
N TRP A 41 1.15 11.26 -3.26
CA TRP A 41 0.94 12.66 -2.91
C TRP A 41 0.86 12.77 -1.39
N PRO A 42 2.00 13.04 -0.71
CA PRO A 42 2.05 13.16 0.73
C PRO A 42 1.43 14.48 1.19
N LEU A 43 0.65 14.42 2.26
CA LEU A 43 -0.11 15.53 2.83
C LEU A 43 0.09 15.50 4.36
N PRO A 44 1.12 16.19 4.89
CA PRO A 44 1.30 16.33 6.33
C PRO A 44 0.16 17.18 6.92
N MET A 45 -0.60 16.61 7.85
CA MET A 45 -1.72 17.29 8.50
C MET A 45 -2.03 16.61 9.84
N ASP A 46 -2.57 17.37 10.79
CA ASP A 46 -3.18 16.85 12.01
C ASP A 46 -4.52 16.22 11.65
N PHE A 47 -4.52 14.91 11.35
CA PHE A 47 -5.67 14.23 10.74
C PHE A 47 -6.68 13.79 11.80
N ASP A 48 -6.22 13.37 12.97
CA ASP A 48 -7.06 12.91 14.07
C ASP A 48 -7.39 14.00 15.12
N GLY A 49 -6.69 15.14 15.08
CA GLY A 49 -6.93 16.31 15.94
C GLY A 49 -6.20 16.25 17.27
N ASP A 50 -5.18 15.41 17.42
CA ASP A 50 -4.41 15.29 18.66
C ASP A 50 -3.28 16.34 18.80
N GLY A 51 -3.07 17.14 17.76
CA GLY A 51 -2.15 18.27 17.74
C GLY A 51 -0.74 17.93 17.26
N ASP A 52 -0.51 16.71 16.78
CA ASP A 52 0.67 16.37 16.00
C ASP A 52 0.35 16.18 14.50
N LEU A 53 1.36 16.20 13.64
CA LEU A 53 1.17 16.01 12.20
C LEU A 53 1.29 14.52 11.85
N ASP A 54 0.19 13.98 11.37
CA ASP A 54 0.14 12.70 10.67
C ASP A 54 0.62 12.82 9.22
N LEU A 55 0.70 11.67 8.56
CA LEU A 55 0.94 11.59 7.14
C LEU A 55 -0.24 10.94 6.42
N VAL A 56 -1.04 11.76 5.76
CA VAL A 56 -2.04 11.29 4.78
C VAL A 56 -1.37 11.17 3.42
N VAL A 57 -1.62 10.08 2.71
CA VAL A 57 -1.06 9.88 1.37
C VAL A 57 -2.14 9.43 0.40
N ASN A 58 -2.39 10.25 -0.62
CA ASN A 58 -3.20 9.86 -1.77
C ASN A 58 -2.31 9.26 -2.86
N CYS A 59 -2.71 8.10 -3.40
CA CYS A 59 -2.11 7.54 -4.60
C CYS A 59 -3.19 6.95 -5.50
N SER A 60 -3.33 7.49 -6.72
CA SER A 60 -4.24 6.94 -7.73
C SER A 60 -3.58 5.89 -8.64
N ASP A 61 -2.27 5.67 -8.48
CA ASP A 61 -1.47 4.84 -9.39
C ASP A 61 -1.30 3.40 -8.88
N LYS A 62 -0.54 2.61 -9.63
CA LYS A 62 -0.22 1.22 -9.38
C LYS A 62 0.98 1.08 -8.45
N PRO A 63 1.16 -0.12 -7.87
CA PRO A 63 0.17 -1.19 -7.79
C PRO A 63 -0.85 -1.00 -6.66
N TYR A 64 -0.59 -0.08 -5.74
CA TYR A 64 -1.40 0.16 -4.55
C TYR A 64 -2.05 1.55 -4.65
N ASN A 65 -3.32 1.58 -5.07
CA ASN A 65 -4.11 2.79 -5.11
C ASN A 65 -4.94 2.94 -3.82
N GLY A 66 -5.15 4.19 -3.41
CA GLY A 66 -5.95 4.51 -2.23
C GLY A 66 -5.54 5.81 -1.55
N VAL A 67 -6.23 6.06 -0.44
CA VAL A 67 -5.85 7.07 0.56
C VAL A 67 -5.42 6.30 1.80
N TYR A 68 -4.19 6.56 2.23
CA TYR A 68 -3.55 5.94 3.40
C TYR A 68 -3.39 7.00 4.47
N VAL A 69 -3.56 6.61 5.73
CA VAL A 69 -3.29 7.46 6.88
C VAL A 69 -2.26 6.74 7.72
N PHE A 70 -1.15 7.41 7.99
CA PHE A 70 -0.10 6.94 8.88
C PHE A 70 -0.08 7.85 10.09
N GLU A 71 -0.37 7.26 11.24
CA GLU A 71 -0.44 8.02 12.48
C GLU A 71 0.93 8.20 13.11
N ASN A 72 1.27 9.44 13.42
CA ASN A 72 2.43 9.75 14.22
C ASN A 72 2.18 9.41 15.70
N THR A 73 3.19 8.83 16.37
CA THR A 73 3.09 8.43 17.80
C THR A 73 4.10 9.12 18.69
N THR A 74 4.83 10.08 18.13
CA THR A 74 5.93 10.75 18.82
C THR A 74 5.52 12.09 19.42
N GLY A 75 4.26 12.50 19.25
CA GLY A 75 3.70 13.74 19.75
C GLY A 75 4.07 14.95 18.90
N ASP A 76 3.79 16.14 19.45
CA ASP A 76 3.90 17.46 18.82
C ASP A 76 5.10 17.59 17.84
N THR A 77 4.79 17.60 16.54
CA THR A 77 5.77 17.63 15.45
C THR A 77 6.57 18.93 15.41
N ALA A 78 6.09 20.02 16.02
CA ALA A 78 6.88 21.24 16.14
C ALA A 78 8.07 21.06 17.10
N LYS A 79 7.94 20.15 18.08
CA LYS A 79 9.03 19.77 19.00
C LYS A 79 9.83 18.58 18.49
N ASN A 80 9.16 17.63 17.83
CA ASN A 80 9.73 16.40 17.33
C ASN A 80 9.64 16.35 15.78
N PRO A 81 10.62 16.92 15.06
CA PRO A 81 10.52 17.09 13.60
C PRO A 81 10.68 15.79 12.81
N MET A 82 10.91 14.66 13.48
CA MET A 82 11.15 13.35 12.89
C MET A 82 10.12 12.34 13.44
N PRO A 83 8.88 12.33 12.91
CA PRO A 83 7.82 11.46 13.41
C PRO A 83 8.14 9.99 13.17
N VAL A 84 7.65 9.13 14.08
CA VAL A 84 7.62 7.67 13.93
C VAL A 84 6.17 7.24 13.86
N PHE A 85 5.82 6.55 12.77
CA PHE A 85 4.46 6.17 12.46
C PHE A 85 4.10 4.79 13.03
N LYS A 86 2.81 4.55 13.29
CA LYS A 86 2.32 3.19 13.63
C LYS A 86 2.56 2.23 12.45
N PRO A 87 2.94 0.96 12.72
CA PRO A 87 3.05 -0.09 11.70
C PRO A 87 1.72 -0.42 11.00
#